data_AF-A0A3C0NJJ2-F1
#
_entry.id   AF-A0A3C0NJJ2-F1
#
_cell.length_a   1.000
_cell.length_b   1.000
_cell.length_c   1.000
_cell.angle_alpha   90.00
_cell.angle_beta   90.00
_cell.angle_gamma   90.00
#
_symmetry.space_group_name_H-M   'P 1'
#
loop_
_entity.id
_entity.type
_entity.pdbx_description
1 polymer ?
#
loop_
_entity_poly.entity_id
_entity_poly.type
_entity_poly.pdbx_seq_one_letter_code
_entity_poly.pdbx_strand_id
1 'polypeptide(L)' 'MSAERIMGIVRSLQVFSRVEQAEPKPVNLHEHIDSTLMLLSNRLQTKTYSANFRRPDIEVVK' A
#
# COMPACT_ATOMS: atom_id res chain seq x y z
N MET A 1 10.50 -9.81 -11.02
CA MET A 1 10.91 -9.30 -9.69
C MET A 1 10.88 -7.77 -9.57
N SER A 2 11.76 -6.98 -10.20
CA SER A 2 11.74 -5.50 -10.05
C SER A 2 10.57 -4.81 -10.76
N ALA A 3 10.14 -5.32 -11.92
CA ALA A 3 9.04 -4.77 -12.70
C ALA A 3 7.67 -4.87 -11.98
N GLU A 4 7.41 -5.96 -11.25
CA GLU A 4 6.15 -6.17 -10.51
C GLU A 4 5.93 -5.10 -9.45
N ARG A 5 7.00 -4.72 -8.72
CA ARG A 5 6.92 -3.68 -7.70
C ARG A 5 6.63 -2.31 -8.30
N ILE A 6 7.27 -1.99 -9.42
CA ILE A 6 7.03 -0.74 -10.14
C ILE A 6 5.59 -0.69 -10.66
N MET A 7 5.12 -1.78 -11.29
CA MET A 7 3.72 -1.88 -11.77
C MET A 7 2.72 -1.75 -10.63
N GLY A 8 3.01 -2.35 -9.47
CA GLY A 8 2.25 -2.12 -8.26
C GLY A 8 2.18 -0.64 -7.93
N ILE A 9 3.34 0.03 -7.77
CA ILE A 9 3.40 1.45 -7.36
C ILE A 9 2.59 2.33 -8.31
N VAL A 10 2.75 2.13 -9.62
CA VAL A 10 2.00 2.86 -10.65
C VAL A 10 0.49 2.62 -10.49
N ARG A 11 0.05 1.38 -10.26
CA ARG A 11 -1.37 1.05 -10.04
C ARG A 11 -1.92 1.72 -8.78
N SER A 12 -1.19 1.70 -7.66
CA SER A 12 -1.64 2.36 -6.42
C SER A 12 -1.74 3.87 -6.62
N LEU A 13 -0.79 4.50 -7.31
CA LEU A 13 -0.87 5.92 -7.64
C LEU A 13 -2.08 6.22 -8.54
N GLN A 14 -2.43 5.36 -9.51
CA GLN A 14 -3.67 5.52 -10.29
C GLN A 14 -4.94 5.44 -9.42
N VAL A 15 -4.97 4.56 -8.42
CA VAL A 15 -6.08 4.44 -7.47
C VAL A 15 -6.26 5.72 -6.63
N PHE A 16 -5.16 6.39 -6.25
CA PHE A 16 -5.17 7.61 -5.43
C PHE A 16 -5.26 8.91 -6.24
N SER A 17 -4.79 8.92 -7.49
CA SER A 17 -4.81 10.06 -8.40
C SER A 17 -6.21 10.29 -9.01
N ARG A 18 -7.29 9.99 -8.27
CA ARG A 18 -8.69 10.25 -8.69
C ARG A 18 -9.02 11.74 -8.71
N VAL A 19 -8.23 12.50 -9.47
CA VAL A 19 -8.33 13.94 -9.68
C VAL A 19 -9.61 14.31 -10.46
N GLU A 20 -10.27 13.33 -11.11
CA GLU A 20 -11.36 13.59 -12.06
C GLU A 20 -12.66 12.80 -11.76
N GLN A 21 -12.96 12.47 -10.50
CA GLN A 21 -14.27 11.87 -10.15
C GLN A 21 -14.98 12.72 -9.11
N ALA A 22 -15.65 13.77 -9.59
CA ALA A 22 -16.42 14.73 -8.81
C ALA A 22 -17.71 14.14 -8.17
N GLU A 23 -17.99 12.85 -8.34
CA GLU A 23 -19.13 12.17 -7.72
C GLU A 23 -18.68 11.07 -6.75
N PRO A 24 -19.34 10.92 -5.59
CA PRO A 24 -19.07 9.82 -4.68
C PRO A 24 -19.37 8.49 -5.35
N LYS A 25 -18.37 7.60 -5.40
CA LYS A 25 -18.50 6.26 -5.96
C LYS A 25 -18.27 5.20 -4.88
N PRO A 26 -18.95 4.04 -4.98
CA PRO A 26 -18.60 2.91 -4.13
C PRO A 26 -17.14 2.52 -4.39
N VAL A 27 -16.40 2.32 -3.31
CA VAL A 27 -14.97 1.96 -3.34
C VAL A 27 -14.74 0.66 -2.56
N ASN A 28 -13.78 -0.13 -3.03
CA ASN A 28 -13.28 -1.27 -2.28
C ASN A 28 -12.23 -0.79 -1.26
N LEU A 29 -12.61 -0.75 0.01
CA LEU A 29 -11.71 -0.32 1.08
C LEU A 29 -10.47 -1.21 1.20
N HIS A 30 -10.62 -2.53 1.03
CA HIS A 30 -9.49 -3.45 1.13
C HIS A 30 -8.45 -3.16 0.04
N GLU A 31 -8.88 -2.92 -1.20
CA GLU A 31 -7.99 -2.57 -2.31
C GLU A 31 -7.20 -1.28 -2.05
N HIS A 32 -7.85 -0.28 -1.43
CA HIS A 32 -7.25 1.02 -1.14
C HIS A 32 -6.28 0.92 0.03
N ILE A 33 -6.61 0.12 1.05
CA ILE A 33 -5.70 -0.15 2.18
C ILE A 33 -4.48 -0.94 1.67
N ASP A 34 -4.66 -1.98 0.86
CA ASP A 34 -3.56 -2.75 0.25
C ASP A 34 -2.64 -1.84 -0.58
N SER A 35 -3.23 -0.96 -1.40
CA SER A 35 -2.48 0.03 -2.19
C SER A 35 -1.69 0.98 -1.29
N THR A 36 -2.26 1.40 -0.17
CA THR A 36 -1.58 2.25 0.82
C THR A 36 -0.39 1.54 1.45
N LEU A 37 -0.58 0.29 1.90
CA LEU A 37 0.48 -0.52 2.52
C LEU A 37 1.65 -0.74 1.56
N MET A 38 1.36 -0.99 0.28
CA MET A 38 2.40 -1.19 -0.72
C MET A 38 3.18 0.10 -1.02
N LEU A 39 2.53 1.26 -1.09
CA LEU A 39 3.20 2.56 -1.21
C LEU A 39 4.06 2.88 0.02
N LEU A 40 3.56 2.56 1.22
CA LEU A 40 4.24 2.81 2.48
C LEU A 40 5.22 1.69 2.86
N SER A 41 5.38 0.65 2.04
CA SER A 41 6.23 -0.52 2.33
C SER A 41 7.62 -0.13 2.83
N ASN A 42 8.32 0.81 2.18
CA ASN A 42 9.67 1.24 2.61
C ASN A 42 9.69 1.96 3.98
N ARG A 43 8.55 2.52 4.43
CA ARG A 43 8.42 3.17 5.74
C ARG A 43 7.93 2.20 6.83
N LEU A 44 7.11 1.23 6.43
CA LEU A 44 6.54 0.21 7.31
C LEU A 44 7.49 -0.98 7.53
N GLN A 45 8.42 -1.21 6.60
CA GLN A 45 9.50 -2.16 6.77
C GLN A 45 10.21 -1.91 8.09
N THR A 46 10.32 -2.97 8.89
CA THR A 46 11.08 -2.98 10.14
C THR A 46 12.50 -2.50 9.87
N LYS A 47 12.78 -1.24 10.20
CA LYS A 47 14.14 -0.86 10.55
C LYS A 47 14.46 -1.59 11.84
N THR A 48 15.20 -2.68 11.72
CA THR A 48 15.73 -3.49 12.81
C THR A 48 16.69 -2.62 13.63
N TYR A 49 16.14 -1.77 14.50
CA TYR A 49 16.91 -0.96 15.44
C TYR A 49 17.33 -1.77 16.69
N SER A 50 16.83 -2.99 16.85
CA SER A 50 17.21 -3.90 17.93
C SER A 50 17.04 -5.35 17.47
N ALA A 51 18.07 -6.16 17.68
CA ALA A 51 18.18 -7.55 17.22
C ALA A 51 17.02 -8.46 17.67
N ASN A 52 16.21 -8.04 18.64
CA ASN A 52 15.19 -8.85 19.27
C ASN A 52 13.74 -8.37 19.05
N PHE A 53 13.51 -7.33 18.23
CA PHE A 53 12.16 -6.81 18.00
C PHE A 53 11.81 -6.79 16.51
N ARG A 54 11.37 -7.94 15.99
CA ARG A 54 10.82 -8.06 14.64
C ARG A 54 9.34 -7.69 14.70
N ARG A 55 8.98 -6.48 14.28
CA ARG A 55 7.56 -6.12 14.12
C ARG A 55 6.99 -6.96 12.96
N PRO A 56 5.83 -7.60 13.13
CA PRO A 56 5.17 -8.32 12.05
C PRO A 56 4.78 -7.36 10.93
N ASP A 57 4.68 -7.89 9.72
CA ASP A 57 4.12 -7.15 8.60
C ASP A 57 2.65 -6.81 8.86
N ILE A 58 2.18 -5.71 8.27
CA ILE A 58 0.79 -5.28 8.39
C ILE A 58 -0.02 -5.97 7.29
N GLU A 59 -1.08 -6.66 7.69
CA GLU A 59 -1.96 -7.41 6.79
C GLU A 59 -3.42 -6.93 6.90
N VAL A 60 -4.13 -6.94 5.78
CA VAL A 60 -5.56 -6.58 5.72
C VAL A 60 -6.40 -7.83 6.03
N VAL A 61 -7.23 -7.75 7.08
CA VAL A 61 -8.20 -8.80 7.43
C VAL A 61 -9.45 -8.65 6.56
N LYS A 62 -9.98 -9.78 6.08
CA LYS A 62 -11.20 -9.87 5.26
C LYS A 62 -12.36 -10.45 6.04
#